data_AF-A0A7S3FPD9-F1
#
_entry.id   AF-A0A7S3FPD9-F1
#
_cell.length_a   1.000
_cell.length_b   1.000
_cell.length_c   1.000
_cell.angle_alpha   90.00
_cell.angle_beta   90.00
_cell.angle_gamma   90.00
#
_symmetry.space_group_name_H-M   'P 1'
#
loop_
_entity.id
_entity.type
_entity.pdbx_description
1 polymer ?
#
loop_
_entity_poly.entity_id
_entity_poly.type
_entity_poly.pdbx_seq_one_letter_code
_entity_poly.pdbx_strand_id
1 'polypeptide(L)'
;HGALAPSDLLGLAALVSSSWEDPLSLIVRTSHSCYGSLLECHDLQCRLIGVDPLPLLKKLCDGLTAVGFHKKGIYTPLMHLSKRLGPLRTLELCPNCIRESIGTAGHANDATCTAAAGFLKHFSRTLLSEGLRSDLRAWMDTWQGPLTAALVHQGQGARQNASLYLLPIFLEADPRCLAVLLSSLLSRKNEEGLGQSEVAAAVS
;
A
#
# COMPACT_ATOMS: atom_id res chain seq x y z
N HIS A 1 21.36 19.59 -25.86
CA HIS A 1 21.25 20.34 -24.59
C HIS A 1 19.81 20.40 -24.06
N GLY A 2 19.11 19.26 -23.88
CA GLY A 2 17.67 19.30 -23.52
C GLY A 2 17.21 18.24 -22.51
N ALA A 3 18.13 17.58 -21.81
CA ALA A 3 17.79 16.58 -20.81
C ALA A 3 17.68 17.26 -19.42
N LEU A 4 16.55 17.06 -18.72
CA LEU A 4 16.41 17.49 -17.33
C LEU A 4 17.40 16.71 -16.47
N ALA A 5 18.19 17.40 -15.64
CA ALA A 5 19.09 16.71 -14.74
C ALA A 5 18.27 15.96 -13.66
N PRO A 6 18.77 14.84 -13.12
CA PRO A 6 18.11 14.14 -12.02
C PRO A 6 17.84 15.04 -10.80
N SER A 7 18.69 16.03 -10.53
CA SER A 7 18.49 17.04 -9.49
C SER A 7 17.26 17.92 -9.74
N ASP A 8 17.00 18.27 -11.01
CA ASP A 8 15.88 19.13 -11.39
C ASP A 8 14.57 18.37 -11.21
N LEU A 9 14.54 17.10 -11.59
CA LEU A 9 13.39 16.23 -11.37
C LEU A 9 13.08 16.01 -9.89
N LEU A 10 14.11 15.85 -9.05
CA LEU A 10 13.93 15.79 -7.59
C LEU A 10 13.39 17.11 -7.05
N GLY A 11 13.88 18.24 -7.52
CA GLY A 11 13.40 19.57 -7.13
C GLY A 11 11.94 19.80 -7.53
N LEU A 12 11.57 19.43 -8.76
CA LEU A 12 10.19 19.50 -9.24
C LEU A 12 9.26 18.55 -8.48
N ALA A 13 9.71 17.33 -8.21
CA ALA A 13 8.96 16.38 -7.39
C ALA A 13 8.71 16.95 -5.98
N ALA A 14 9.73 17.52 -5.35
CA ALA A 14 9.60 18.15 -4.03
C ALA A 14 8.63 19.35 -4.04
N LEU A 15 8.72 20.21 -5.07
CA LEU A 15 7.83 21.35 -5.23
C LEU A 15 6.37 20.90 -5.37
N VAL A 16 6.10 19.94 -6.24
CA VAL A 16 4.76 19.38 -6.46
C VAL A 16 4.24 18.72 -5.18
N SER A 17 5.11 18.02 -4.44
CA SER A 17 4.77 17.35 -3.19
C SER A 17 4.32 18.30 -2.07
N SER A 18 4.74 19.56 -2.11
CA SER A 18 4.35 20.57 -1.11
C SER A 18 2.84 20.82 -1.05
N SER A 19 2.11 20.49 -2.12
CA SER A 19 0.67 20.73 -2.24
C SER A 19 -0.20 19.49 -1.98
N TRP A 20 0.36 18.37 -1.52
CA TRP A 20 -0.42 17.13 -1.32
C TRP A 20 -1.38 17.14 -0.13
N GLU A 21 -1.22 18.10 0.78
CA GLU A 21 -2.10 18.32 1.92
C GLU A 21 -2.88 19.65 1.78
N ASP A 22 -2.98 20.18 0.56
CA ASP A 22 -3.76 21.40 0.29
C ASP A 22 -5.26 21.17 0.56
N PRO A 23 -5.97 22.14 1.19
CA PRO A 23 -7.39 22.01 1.48
C PRO A 23 -8.26 21.88 0.22
N LEU A 24 -7.79 22.38 -0.93
CA LEU A 24 -8.49 22.29 -2.21
C LEU A 24 -8.14 20.98 -2.91
N SER A 25 -9.11 20.08 -3.01
CA SER A 25 -8.98 18.78 -3.67
C SER A 25 -8.49 18.87 -5.12
N LEU A 26 -8.81 19.97 -5.81
CA LEU A 26 -8.33 20.23 -7.17
C LEU A 26 -6.80 20.40 -7.20
N ILE A 27 -6.22 21.13 -6.23
CA ILE A 27 -4.77 21.36 -6.16
C ILE A 27 -4.05 20.03 -5.89
N VAL A 28 -4.53 19.26 -4.91
CA VAL A 28 -3.98 17.93 -4.60
C VAL A 28 -4.00 17.01 -5.82
N ARG A 29 -5.14 16.93 -6.52
CA ARG A 29 -5.29 16.08 -7.71
C ARG A 29 -4.39 16.52 -8.87
N THR A 30 -4.32 17.82 -9.13
CA THR A 30 -3.44 18.37 -10.16
C THR A 30 -1.98 18.10 -9.82
N SER A 31 -1.59 18.30 -8.55
CA SER A 31 -0.25 17.99 -8.06
C SER A 31 0.11 16.51 -8.27
N HIS A 32 -0.76 15.57 -7.87
CA HIS A 32 -0.54 14.16 -8.16
C HIS A 32 -0.41 13.85 -9.66
N SER A 33 -1.21 14.50 -10.51
CA SER A 33 -1.12 14.35 -11.97
C SER A 33 0.19 14.88 -12.53
N CYS A 34 0.66 16.03 -12.03
CA CYS A 34 1.97 16.59 -12.37
C CYS A 34 3.08 15.63 -11.97
N TYR A 35 3.02 15.05 -10.77
CA TYR A 35 3.99 14.04 -10.33
C TYR A 35 4.04 12.82 -11.26
N GLY A 36 2.89 12.29 -11.66
CA GLY A 36 2.82 11.20 -12.65
C GLY A 36 3.42 11.57 -14.01
N SER A 37 3.16 12.80 -14.48
CA SER A 37 3.70 13.31 -15.74
C SER A 37 5.22 13.50 -15.68
N LEU A 38 5.77 13.96 -14.54
CA LEU A 38 7.22 14.08 -14.33
C LEU A 38 7.91 12.73 -14.44
N LEU A 39 7.32 11.67 -13.86
CA LEU A 39 7.85 10.31 -13.98
C LEU A 39 7.80 9.80 -15.43
N GLU A 40 6.73 10.09 -16.16
CA GLU A 40 6.61 9.71 -17.57
C GLU A 40 7.65 10.44 -18.44
N CYS A 41 7.84 11.75 -18.23
CA CYS A 41 8.91 12.50 -18.89
C CYS A 41 10.29 11.90 -18.59
N HIS A 42 10.54 11.52 -17.33
CA HIS A 42 11.80 10.88 -16.95
C HIS A 42 12.00 9.54 -17.65
N ASP A 43 10.99 8.66 -17.67
CA ASP A 43 11.07 7.37 -18.36
C ASP A 43 11.36 7.55 -19.86
N LEU A 44 10.66 8.49 -20.51
CA LEU A 44 10.87 8.80 -21.93
C LEU A 44 12.30 9.32 -22.17
N GLN A 45 12.78 10.23 -21.31
CA GLN A 45 14.14 10.73 -21.40
C GLN A 45 15.18 9.62 -21.20
N CYS A 46 14.99 8.74 -20.22
CA CYS A 46 15.84 7.58 -19.98
C CYS A 46 15.90 6.64 -21.18
N ARG A 47 14.75 6.34 -21.80
CA ARG A 47 14.67 5.52 -23.02
C ARG A 47 15.37 6.16 -24.21
N LEU A 48 15.23 7.47 -24.39
CA LEU A 48 15.86 8.21 -25.49
C LEU A 48 17.39 8.29 -25.36
N ILE A 49 17.90 8.44 -24.14
CA ILE A 49 19.34 8.59 -23.86
C ILE A 49 20.00 7.23 -23.59
N GLY A 50 19.22 6.17 -23.32
CA GLY A 50 19.72 4.84 -23.01
C GLY A 50 20.28 4.71 -21.59
N VAL A 51 19.70 5.41 -20.62
CA VAL A 51 20.12 5.39 -19.21
C VAL A 51 19.07 4.72 -18.33
N ASP A 52 19.53 4.05 -17.27
CA ASP A 52 18.67 3.38 -16.28
C ASP A 52 17.87 4.42 -15.45
N PRO A 53 16.53 4.36 -15.40
CA PRO A 53 15.71 5.24 -14.57
C PRO A 53 15.78 4.91 -13.07
N LEU A 54 16.20 3.68 -12.71
CA LEU A 54 16.14 3.17 -11.34
C LEU A 54 16.82 4.07 -10.30
N PRO A 55 17.99 4.69 -10.52
CA PRO A 55 18.63 5.55 -9.52
C PRO A 55 17.76 6.72 -9.07
N LEU A 56 16.99 7.33 -9.99
CA LEU A 56 16.07 8.42 -9.63
C LEU A 56 14.81 7.87 -8.97
N LEU A 57 14.22 6.81 -9.54
CA LEU A 57 13.01 6.18 -8.98
C LEU A 57 13.23 5.70 -7.54
N LYS A 58 14.43 5.18 -7.24
CA LYS A 58 14.83 4.81 -5.88
C LYS A 58 14.84 6.03 -4.95
N LYS A 59 15.50 7.13 -5.33
CA LYS A 59 15.53 8.36 -4.51
C LYS A 59 14.13 8.92 -4.25
N LEU A 60 13.25 8.87 -5.26
CA LEU A 60 11.86 9.30 -5.11
C LEU A 60 11.08 8.36 -4.18
N CYS A 61 11.28 7.05 -4.29
CA CYS A 61 10.70 6.08 -3.37
C CYS A 61 11.16 6.32 -1.92
N ASP A 62 12.48 6.46 -1.71
CA ASP A 62 13.07 6.78 -0.41
C ASP A 62 12.45 8.08 0.16
N GLY A 63 12.32 9.12 -0.66
CA GLY A 63 11.68 10.39 -0.30
C GLY A 63 10.23 10.24 0.14
N LEU A 64 9.41 9.48 -0.61
CA LEU A 64 8.02 9.20 -0.23
C LEU A 64 7.93 8.42 1.08
N THR A 65 8.78 7.41 1.25
CA THR A 65 8.77 6.59 2.47
C THR A 65 9.21 7.39 3.70
N ALA A 66 10.10 8.37 3.53
CA ALA A 66 10.51 9.28 4.59
C ALA A 66 9.40 10.25 5.03
N VAL A 67 8.46 10.61 4.13
CA VAL A 67 7.25 11.36 4.49
C VAL A 67 6.33 10.53 5.40
N GLY A 68 6.25 9.23 5.14
CA GLY A 68 5.55 8.25 5.97
C GLY A 68 4.11 7.96 5.54
N PHE A 69 3.67 6.72 5.80
CA PHE A 69 2.38 6.18 5.33
C PHE A 69 1.15 6.79 6.00
N HIS A 70 1.33 7.50 7.11
CA HIS A 70 0.25 8.22 7.79
C HIS A 70 -0.26 9.44 7.00
N LYS A 71 0.48 9.90 5.99
CA LYS A 71 0.10 11.02 5.12
C LYS A 71 -0.68 10.52 3.90
N LYS A 72 -1.90 11.02 3.72
CA LYS A 72 -2.76 10.66 2.57
C LYS A 72 -2.07 10.97 1.23
N GLY A 73 -1.32 12.07 1.19
CA GLY A 73 -0.63 12.55 0.00
C GLY A 73 0.33 11.55 -0.65
N ILE A 74 0.86 10.57 0.08
CA ILE A 74 1.91 9.69 -0.46
C ILE A 74 1.38 8.59 -1.39
N TYR A 75 0.10 8.21 -1.27
CA TYR A 75 -0.40 6.98 -1.87
C TYR A 75 -0.54 7.04 -3.40
N THR A 76 -0.95 8.18 -3.95
CA THR A 76 -1.03 8.36 -5.41
C THR A 76 0.36 8.43 -6.06
N PRO A 77 1.32 9.23 -5.54
CA PRO A 77 2.72 9.21 -5.98
C PRO A 77 3.37 7.83 -5.88
N LEU A 78 3.14 7.11 -4.78
CA LEU A 78 3.67 5.75 -4.58
C LEU A 78 3.06 4.79 -5.60
N MET A 79 1.76 4.93 -5.91
CA MET A 79 1.12 4.16 -6.97
C MET A 79 1.76 4.44 -8.33
N HIS A 80 2.04 5.70 -8.69
CA HIS A 80 2.72 6.03 -9.94
C HIS A 80 4.13 5.42 -10.03
N LEU A 81 4.93 5.50 -8.95
CA LEU A 81 6.23 4.84 -8.89
C LEU A 81 6.12 3.32 -9.04
N SER A 82 5.18 2.70 -8.32
CA SER A 82 5.01 1.25 -8.33
C SER A 82 4.66 0.70 -9.72
N LYS A 83 3.87 1.44 -10.50
CA LYS A 83 3.55 1.11 -11.90
C LYS A 83 4.75 1.14 -12.83
N ARG A 84 5.82 1.85 -12.47
CA ARG A 84 7.06 1.95 -13.26
C ARG A 84 8.12 0.96 -12.81
N LEU A 85 8.25 0.78 -11.50
CA LEU A 85 9.19 -0.17 -10.91
C LEU A 85 8.72 -1.62 -11.10
N GLY A 86 7.40 -1.84 -11.13
CA GLY A 86 6.80 -3.15 -10.93
C GLY A 86 6.68 -3.50 -9.44
N PRO A 87 5.76 -4.41 -9.08
CA PRO A 87 5.40 -4.68 -7.69
C PRO A 87 6.54 -5.33 -6.90
N LEU A 88 7.28 -6.27 -7.50
CA LEU A 88 8.41 -6.95 -6.83
C LEU A 88 9.55 -5.98 -6.51
N ARG A 89 9.96 -5.16 -7.49
CA ARG A 89 11.00 -4.15 -7.27
C ARG A 89 10.54 -3.07 -6.28
N THR A 90 9.25 -2.74 -6.27
CA THR A 90 8.69 -1.83 -5.27
C THR A 90 8.80 -2.41 -3.85
N LEU A 91 8.57 -3.72 -3.67
CA LEU A 91 8.80 -4.39 -2.38
C LEU A 91 10.28 -4.44 -1.99
N GLU A 92 11.19 -4.59 -2.95
CA GLU A 92 12.63 -4.53 -2.64
C GLU A 92 13.07 -3.14 -2.14
N LEU A 93 12.50 -2.07 -2.71
CA LEU A 93 12.80 -0.69 -2.31
C LEU A 93 12.02 -0.25 -1.06
N CYS A 94 10.78 -0.72 -0.90
CA CYS A 94 9.91 -0.41 0.23
C CYS A 94 9.26 -1.70 0.77
N PRO A 95 10.01 -2.53 1.53
CA PRO A 95 9.54 -3.86 1.96
C PRO A 95 8.35 -3.81 2.89
N ASN A 96 8.16 -2.68 3.57
CA ASN A 96 7.09 -2.50 4.54
C ASN A 96 5.84 -1.84 3.95
N CYS A 97 5.80 -1.51 2.65
CA CYS A 97 4.72 -0.70 2.08
C CYS A 97 3.32 -1.29 2.30
N ILE A 98 3.16 -2.61 2.16
CA ILE A 98 1.88 -3.29 2.42
C ILE A 98 1.54 -3.21 3.90
N ARG A 99 2.48 -3.56 4.79
CA ARG A 99 2.28 -3.53 6.25
C ARG A 99 1.90 -2.14 6.74
N GLU A 100 2.67 -1.12 6.37
CA GLU A 100 2.43 0.26 6.78
C GLU A 100 1.10 0.80 6.22
N SER A 101 0.74 0.42 4.99
CA SER A 101 -0.56 0.79 4.39
C SER A 101 -1.73 0.13 5.11
N ILE A 102 -1.61 -1.16 5.48
CA ILE A 102 -2.63 -1.87 6.27
C ILE A 102 -2.76 -1.23 7.65
N GLY A 103 -1.63 -0.98 8.33
CA GLY A 103 -1.60 -0.33 9.63
C GLY A 103 -2.27 1.06 9.58
N THR A 104 -1.96 1.85 8.56
CA THR A 104 -2.58 3.16 8.36
C THR A 104 -4.08 3.04 8.08
N ALA A 105 -4.49 2.16 7.16
CA ALA A 105 -5.91 2.00 6.85
C ALA A 105 -6.74 1.51 8.04
N GLY A 106 -6.16 0.69 8.91
CA GLY A 106 -6.78 0.31 10.18
C GLY A 106 -6.97 1.51 11.11
N HIS A 107 -5.99 2.40 11.25
CA HIS A 107 -6.02 3.38 12.34
C HIS A 107 -6.34 4.83 11.93
N ALA A 108 -6.46 5.11 10.64
CA ALA A 108 -6.62 6.47 10.13
C ALA A 108 -8.08 6.87 9.88
N ASN A 109 -8.31 8.19 9.84
CA ASN A 109 -9.57 8.79 9.39
C ASN A 109 -9.91 8.38 7.94
N ASP A 110 -11.19 8.47 7.58
CA ASP A 110 -11.75 7.95 6.32
C ASP A 110 -10.96 8.30 5.06
N ALA A 111 -10.47 9.54 4.93
CA ALA A 111 -9.78 9.98 3.72
C ALA A 111 -8.40 9.31 3.53
N THR A 112 -7.64 9.12 4.61
CA THR A 112 -6.34 8.42 4.54
C THR A 112 -6.56 6.91 4.43
N CYS A 113 -7.55 6.36 5.15
CA CYS A 113 -7.97 4.97 5.01
C CYS A 113 -8.31 4.63 3.55
N THR A 114 -9.14 5.46 2.90
CA THR A 114 -9.54 5.25 1.50
C THR A 114 -8.34 5.32 0.54
N ALA A 115 -7.41 6.25 0.76
CA ALA A 115 -6.20 6.35 -0.06
C ALA A 115 -5.29 5.13 0.08
N ALA A 116 -5.07 4.67 1.32
CA ALA A 116 -4.30 3.47 1.62
C ALA A 116 -4.95 2.21 1.04
N ALA A 117 -6.26 2.04 1.22
CA ALA A 117 -7.03 0.94 0.64
C ALA A 117 -7.01 0.97 -0.90
N GLY A 118 -7.09 2.16 -1.51
CA GLY A 118 -6.98 2.32 -2.96
C GLY A 118 -5.62 1.91 -3.50
N PHE A 119 -4.53 2.30 -2.82
CA PHE A 119 -3.19 1.82 -3.12
C PHE A 119 -3.08 0.31 -2.98
N LEU A 120 -3.48 -0.24 -1.83
CA LEU A 120 -3.45 -1.68 -1.56
C LEU A 120 -4.22 -2.47 -2.61
N LYS A 121 -5.42 -2.03 -3.00
CA LYS A 121 -6.24 -2.68 -4.01
C LYS A 121 -5.52 -2.78 -5.36
N HIS A 122 -4.90 -1.70 -5.80
CA HIS A 122 -4.16 -1.70 -7.05
C HIS A 122 -2.88 -2.54 -6.95
N PHE A 123 -2.05 -2.25 -5.94
CA PHE A 123 -0.74 -2.85 -5.76
C PHE A 123 -0.82 -4.37 -5.56
N SER A 124 -1.75 -4.83 -4.72
CA SER A 124 -2.00 -6.25 -4.42
C SER A 124 -2.38 -7.05 -5.66
N ARG A 125 -3.26 -6.49 -6.49
CA ARG A 125 -3.70 -7.15 -7.73
C ARG A 125 -2.53 -7.33 -8.69
N THR A 126 -1.73 -6.28 -8.88
CA THR A 126 -0.54 -6.33 -9.74
C THR A 126 0.51 -7.29 -9.19
N LEU A 127 0.77 -7.26 -7.88
CA LEU A 127 1.72 -8.15 -7.21
C LEU A 127 1.32 -9.62 -7.36
N LEU A 128 0.05 -9.93 -7.15
CA LEU A 128 -0.45 -11.29 -7.34
C LEU A 128 -0.31 -11.72 -8.81
N SER A 129 -0.74 -10.89 -9.76
CA SER A 129 -0.72 -11.26 -11.18
C SER A 129 0.68 -11.44 -11.76
N GLU A 130 1.64 -10.61 -11.34
CA GLU A 130 2.98 -10.56 -11.92
C GLU A 130 4.02 -11.37 -11.13
N GLY A 131 3.81 -11.60 -9.84
CA GLY A 131 4.84 -12.15 -8.96
C GLY A 131 4.46 -13.40 -8.20
N LEU A 132 3.21 -13.51 -7.71
CA LEU A 132 2.88 -14.47 -6.64
C LEU A 132 1.68 -15.39 -6.94
N ARG A 133 1.11 -15.36 -8.15
CA ARG A 133 -0.12 -16.11 -8.51
C ARG A 133 -0.04 -17.61 -8.20
N SER A 134 1.12 -18.21 -8.42
CA SER A 134 1.36 -19.64 -8.23
C SER A 134 1.74 -20.02 -6.80
N ASP A 135 2.07 -19.06 -5.95
CA ASP A 135 2.54 -19.28 -4.58
C ASP A 135 1.62 -18.59 -3.57
N LEU A 136 0.59 -19.32 -3.14
CA LEU A 136 -0.40 -18.83 -2.18
C LEU A 136 0.26 -18.44 -0.86
N ARG A 137 1.31 -19.15 -0.43
CA ARG A 137 1.98 -18.88 0.84
C ARG A 137 2.77 -17.58 0.75
N ALA A 138 3.61 -17.44 -0.27
CA ALA A 138 4.36 -16.20 -0.49
C ALA A 138 3.41 -15.00 -0.67
N TRP A 139 2.27 -15.19 -1.36
CA TRP A 139 1.22 -14.18 -1.44
C TRP A 139 0.69 -13.77 -0.07
N MET A 140 0.25 -14.73 0.75
CA MET A 140 -0.32 -14.46 2.07
C MET A 140 0.68 -13.85 3.05
N ASP A 141 1.95 -14.27 3.00
CA ASP A 141 3.02 -13.75 3.87
C ASP A 141 3.21 -12.22 3.73
N THR A 142 2.79 -11.63 2.60
CA THR A 142 2.91 -10.18 2.38
C THR A 142 1.91 -9.34 3.18
N TRP A 143 0.75 -9.89 3.58
CA TRP A 143 -0.35 -9.10 4.16
C TRP A 143 -1.07 -9.75 5.34
N GLN A 144 -0.98 -11.08 5.51
CA GLN A 144 -1.79 -11.83 6.47
C GLN A 144 -1.54 -11.37 7.92
N GLY A 145 -0.27 -11.29 8.33
CA GLY A 145 0.09 -10.87 9.70
C GLY A 145 -0.47 -9.49 10.05
N PRO A 146 -0.17 -8.44 9.26
CA PRO A 146 -0.70 -7.09 9.46
C PRO A 146 -2.24 -7.04 9.44
N LEU A 147 -2.89 -7.74 8.51
CA LEU A 147 -4.35 -7.74 8.43
C LEU A 147 -4.98 -8.42 9.65
N THR A 148 -4.43 -9.56 10.06
CA THR A 148 -4.88 -10.30 11.25
C THR A 148 -4.78 -9.42 12.49
N ALA A 149 -3.64 -8.71 12.66
CA ALA A 149 -3.46 -7.77 13.76
C ALA A 149 -4.52 -6.66 13.77
N ALA A 150 -4.88 -6.11 12.59
CA ALA A 150 -5.93 -5.10 12.48
C ALA A 150 -7.34 -5.64 12.80
N LEU A 151 -7.63 -6.89 12.40
CA LEU A 151 -8.92 -7.54 12.64
C LEU A 151 -9.17 -7.91 14.11
N VAL A 152 -8.11 -8.29 14.84
CA VAL A 152 -8.21 -8.66 16.27
C VAL A 152 -8.01 -7.47 17.21
N HIS A 153 -7.67 -6.29 16.67
CA HIS A 153 -7.47 -5.09 17.47
C HIS A 153 -8.73 -4.72 18.26
N GLN A 154 -8.58 -4.40 19.55
CA GLN A 154 -9.72 -4.13 20.44
C GLN A 154 -10.46 -2.82 20.14
N GLY A 155 -9.84 -1.91 19.39
CA GLY A 155 -10.49 -0.66 18.93
C GLY A 155 -11.49 -0.91 17.80
N GLN A 156 -12.74 -0.46 17.99
CA GLN A 156 -13.82 -0.69 17.02
C GLN A 156 -13.51 -0.15 15.61
N GLY A 157 -12.86 1.01 15.51
CA GLY A 157 -12.52 1.64 14.23
C GLY A 157 -11.56 0.80 13.38
N ALA A 158 -10.49 0.26 13.98
CA ALA A 158 -9.51 -0.53 13.24
C ALA A 158 -10.05 -1.85 12.71
N ARG A 159 -10.81 -2.54 13.54
CA ARG A 159 -11.50 -3.76 13.14
C ARG A 159 -12.53 -3.49 12.04
N GLN A 160 -13.29 -2.40 12.16
CA GLN A 160 -14.30 -2.01 11.16
C GLN A 160 -13.67 -1.62 9.82
N ASN A 161 -12.60 -0.82 9.82
CA ASN A 161 -11.90 -0.46 8.59
C ASN A 161 -11.25 -1.68 7.93
N ALA A 162 -10.64 -2.55 8.74
CA ALA A 162 -10.05 -3.78 8.24
C ALA A 162 -11.10 -4.70 7.62
N SER A 163 -12.27 -4.87 8.24
CA SER A 163 -13.33 -5.74 7.72
C SER A 163 -14.02 -5.17 6.49
N LEU A 164 -14.28 -3.85 6.46
CA LEU A 164 -15.00 -3.19 5.36
C LEU A 164 -14.12 -2.89 4.15
N TYR A 165 -12.88 -2.45 4.35
CA TYR A 165 -12.05 -1.93 3.27
C TYR A 165 -10.87 -2.81 2.91
N LEU A 166 -10.27 -3.53 3.86
CA LEU A 166 -9.03 -4.27 3.63
C LEU A 166 -9.25 -5.74 3.30
N LEU A 167 -10.08 -6.42 4.09
CA LEU A 167 -10.36 -7.84 3.91
C LEU A 167 -10.87 -8.17 2.50
N PRO A 168 -11.81 -7.40 1.91
CA PRO A 168 -12.27 -7.68 0.55
C PRO A 168 -11.15 -7.59 -0.49
N ILE A 169 -10.17 -6.68 -0.33
CA ILE A 169 -9.08 -6.50 -1.29
C ILE A 169 -8.30 -7.82 -1.51
N PHE A 170 -7.95 -8.49 -0.42
CA PHE A 170 -7.13 -9.69 -0.48
C PHE A 170 -7.94 -10.94 -0.84
N LEU A 171 -9.18 -11.05 -0.35
CA LEU A 171 -10.06 -12.18 -0.67
C LEU A 171 -10.59 -12.13 -2.10
N GLU A 172 -10.86 -10.95 -2.66
CA GLU A 172 -11.19 -10.79 -4.09
C GLU A 172 -10.02 -11.15 -4.99
N ALA A 173 -8.78 -10.87 -4.55
CA ALA A 173 -7.59 -11.18 -5.32
C ALA A 173 -7.35 -12.70 -5.40
N ASP A 174 -7.48 -13.41 -4.28
CA ASP A 174 -7.42 -14.88 -4.24
C ASP A 174 -8.33 -15.47 -3.15
N PRO A 175 -9.50 -16.04 -3.51
CA PRO A 175 -10.46 -16.61 -2.55
C PRO A 175 -9.90 -17.77 -1.72
N ARG A 176 -8.83 -18.44 -2.17
CA ARG A 176 -8.20 -19.53 -1.43
C ARG A 176 -7.63 -19.08 -0.08
N CYS A 177 -7.35 -17.78 0.06
CA CYS A 177 -6.84 -17.19 1.29
C CYS A 177 -7.83 -17.27 2.46
N LEU A 178 -9.14 -17.38 2.20
CA LEU A 178 -10.16 -17.34 3.25
C LEU A 178 -10.00 -18.47 4.27
N ALA A 179 -9.82 -19.70 3.79
CA ALA A 179 -9.67 -20.86 4.68
C ALA A 179 -8.44 -20.73 5.58
N VAL A 180 -7.31 -20.33 5.00
CA VAL A 180 -6.04 -20.15 5.73
C VAL A 180 -6.12 -19.02 6.75
N LEU A 181 -6.76 -17.90 6.39
CA LEU A 181 -6.97 -16.77 7.29
C LEU A 181 -7.86 -17.16 8.48
N LEU A 182 -8.97 -17.86 8.23
CA LEU A 182 -9.87 -18.35 9.28
C LEU A 182 -9.17 -19.31 10.23
N SER A 183 -8.42 -20.29 9.71
CA SER A 183 -7.63 -21.21 10.53
C SER A 183 -6.64 -20.47 11.44
N SER A 184 -6.01 -19.41 10.93
CA SER A 184 -5.05 -18.60 11.68
C SER A 184 -5.71 -17.77 12.79
N LEU A 185 -6.87 -17.17 12.50
CA LEU A 185 -7.67 -16.43 13.48
C LEU A 185 -8.20 -17.34 14.60
N LEU A 186 -8.69 -18.54 14.24
CA LEU A 186 -9.18 -19.52 15.21
C LEU A 186 -8.07 -20.07 16.10
N SER A 187 -6.89 -20.34 15.52
CA SER A 187 -5.72 -20.80 16.28
C SER A 187 -5.30 -19.76 17.31
N ARG A 188 -5.24 -18.47 16.93
CA ARG A 188 -4.98 -17.36 17.86
C ARG A 188 -6.01 -17.26 18.98
N LYS A 189 -7.29 -17.39 18.67
CA LYS A 189 -8.37 -17.39 19.67
C LYS A 189 -8.22 -18.53 20.69
N ASN A 190 -7.74 -19.69 20.25
CA ASN A 190 -7.47 -20.82 21.13
C ASN A 190 -6.22 -20.62 22.01
N GLU A 191 -5.19 -19.93 21.48
CA GLU A 191 -3.96 -19.59 22.21
C GLU A 191 -4.15 -18.46 23.23
N GLU A 192 -4.99 -17.46 22.91
CA GLU A 192 -5.31 -16.32 23.79
C GLU A 192 -6.38 -16.65 24.86
N GLY A 193 -6.88 -17.90 24.87
CA GLY A 193 -7.72 -18.41 25.95
C GLY A 193 -9.16 -17.92 25.91
N LEU A 194 -10.02 -18.68 25.23
CA LEU A 194 -11.31 -18.96 25.86
C LEU A 194 -11.11 -20.10 26.87
N GLY A 195 -11.07 -19.73 28.15
CA GLY A 195 -11.65 -20.59 29.17
C GLY A 195 -13.04 -21.04 28.70
N GLN A 196 -13.34 -22.31 28.91
CA GLN A 196 -14.47 -23.08 28.38
C GLN A 196 -15.89 -22.56 28.76
N SER A 197 -16.08 -21.27 29.06
CA SER A 197 -17.33 -20.71 29.59
C SER A 197 -18.26 -20.09 28.54
N GLU A 198 -17.79 -19.63 27.37
CA GLU A 198 -18.67 -18.93 26.42
C GLU A 198 -19.37 -19.86 25.40
N VAL A 199 -18.91 -21.10 25.25
CA VAL A 199 -19.57 -22.09 24.38
C VAL A 199 -20.86 -22.63 25.02
N ALA A 200 -20.97 -22.61 26.35
CA ALA A 200 -22.19 -23.02 27.07
C ALA A 200 -23.32 -21.97 26.97
N ALA A 201 -23.00 -20.69 26.80
CA ALA A 201 -24.00 -19.61 26.73
C ALA A 201 -24.70 -19.48 25.37
N ALA A 202 -24.19 -20.16 24.33
CA ALA A 202 -24.81 -20.19 23.00
C ALA A 202 -25.76 -21.39 22.80
N VAL A 203 -25.87 -22.29 23.80
CA VAL A 203 -26.70 -23.51 23.76
C VAL A 203 -27.61 -23.62 24.99
N SER A 204 -27.94 -22.50 25.65
CA SER A 204 -28.97 -22.40 26.70
C SER A 204 -29.88 -21.24 26.40
#